data_AF-A0A7W5Y8N0-F1
#
_entry.id   AF-A0A7W5Y8N0-F1
#
_cell.length_a   1.000
_cell.length_b   1.000
_cell.length_c   1.000
_cell.angle_alpha   90.00
_cell.angle_beta   90.00
_cell.angle_gamma   90.00
#
_symmetry.space_group_name_H-M   'P 1'
#
loop_
_entity.id
_entity.type
_entity.pdbx_description
1 polymer ?
#
loop_
_entity_poly.entity_id
_entity_poly.type
_entity_poly.pdbx_seq_one_letter_code
_entity_poly.pdbx_strand_id
1 'polypeptide(L)'
;MYASEFSCEYSFDELSIRLCDRWETGLLLYGRAELTSAGADYEDEFYVSAIRLDGGARLSRPNASNNAGSFESELFRRIATVIEDDRTQAGRHAAELFVSALEQSREADYDQNHKFERERKLEALGTY
;
A
#
# COMPACT_ATOMS: atom_id res chain seq x y z
N MET A 1 6.26 18.35 -11.73
CA MET A 1 6.73 17.45 -10.65
C MET A 1 5.57 16.51 -10.39
N TYR A 2 5.65 15.25 -10.82
CA TYR A 2 4.62 14.28 -10.44
C TYR A 2 4.85 14.01 -8.95
N ALA A 3 3.88 14.33 -8.10
CA ALA A 3 3.91 13.86 -6.72
C ALA A 3 4.01 12.34 -6.80
N SER A 4 5.03 11.75 -6.18
CA SER A 4 5.05 10.31 -5.96
C SER A 4 3.84 9.98 -5.11
N GLU A 5 2.93 9.16 -5.62
CA GLU A 5 1.79 8.67 -4.85
C GLU A 5 2.32 8.02 -3.56
N PHE A 6 1.71 8.36 -2.42
CA PHE A 6 2.10 7.80 -1.14
C PHE A 6 1.97 6.28 -1.18
N SER A 7 2.96 5.58 -0.62
CA SER A 7 2.96 4.13 -0.51
C SER A 7 3.58 3.67 0.80
N CYS A 8 3.02 2.62 1.40
CA CYS A 8 3.58 1.97 2.59
C CYS A 8 3.54 0.44 2.49
N GLU A 9 4.32 -0.23 3.33
CA GLU A 9 4.37 -1.70 3.41
C GLU A 9 3.40 -2.22 4.47
N TYR A 10 2.60 -3.23 4.12
CA TYR A 10 1.73 -3.97 5.02
C TYR A 10 2.19 -5.43 5.11
N SER A 11 2.62 -5.86 6.28
CA SER A 11 2.98 -7.26 6.55
C SER A 11 1.75 -8.08 6.89
N PHE A 12 1.67 -9.29 6.34
CA PHE A 12 0.64 -10.25 6.69
C PHE A 12 1.27 -11.58 7.09
N ASP A 13 0.87 -12.05 8.26
CA ASP A 13 1.17 -13.36 8.79
C ASP A 13 -0.11 -14.18 8.73
N GLU A 14 -0.07 -15.36 8.09
CA GLU A 14 -1.22 -16.27 8.02
C GLU A 14 -2.43 -15.74 7.22
N LEU A 15 -2.17 -15.04 6.10
CA LEU A 15 -3.23 -14.57 5.23
C LEU A 15 -3.92 -15.73 4.52
N SER A 16 -5.19 -15.94 4.83
CA SER A 16 -6.02 -16.99 4.25
C SER A 16 -6.72 -16.50 2.98
N ILE A 17 -6.46 -17.15 1.85
CA ILE A 17 -7.20 -16.92 0.59
C ILE A 17 -7.95 -18.17 0.17
N ARG A 18 -9.13 -18.01 -0.44
CA ARG A 18 -9.91 -19.13 -0.98
C ARG A 18 -9.42 -19.53 -2.36
N LEU A 19 -9.36 -20.83 -2.64
CA LEU A 19 -9.19 -21.37 -4.00
C LEU A 19 -10.51 -21.99 -4.49
N CYS A 20 -10.85 -21.77 -5.76
CA CYS A 20 -11.98 -22.42 -6.45
C CYS A 20 -13.35 -22.26 -5.76
N ASP A 21 -13.58 -21.14 -5.07
CA ASP A 21 -14.83 -20.79 -4.36
C ASP A 21 -15.25 -21.78 -3.25
N ARG A 22 -14.33 -22.63 -2.79
CA ARG A 22 -14.54 -23.55 -1.68
C ARG A 22 -13.84 -23.05 -0.42
N TRP A 23 -14.52 -23.17 0.73
CA TRP A 23 -13.98 -22.77 2.03
C TRP A 23 -12.89 -23.73 2.54
N GLU A 24 -12.93 -24.99 2.12
CA GLU A 24 -12.07 -26.06 2.65
C GLU A 24 -10.69 -26.11 1.97
N THR A 25 -10.56 -25.51 0.78
CA THR A 25 -9.30 -25.44 0.03
C THR A 25 -8.81 -24.00 0.00
N GLY A 26 -8.21 -23.57 1.11
CA GLY A 26 -7.54 -22.27 1.21
C GLY A 26 -6.02 -22.39 1.11
N LEU A 27 -5.35 -21.29 0.74
CA LEU A 27 -3.91 -21.14 0.96
C LEU A 27 -3.69 -20.25 2.16
N LEU A 28 -2.71 -20.62 2.98
CA LEU A 28 -2.16 -19.80 4.05
C LEU A 28 -0.87 -19.17 3.56
N LEU A 29 -0.81 -17.85 3.54
CA LEU A 29 0.28 -17.09 2.93
C LEU A 29 0.95 -16.18 3.94
N TYR A 30 2.26 -15.97 3.74
CA TYR A 30 3.10 -15.10 4.55
C TYR A 30 3.87 -14.17 3.62
N GLY A 31 3.93 -12.89 3.97
CA GLY A 31 4.58 -11.91 3.13
C GLY A 31 4.16 -10.49 3.41
N ARG A 32 4.35 -9.64 2.41
CA ARG A 32 4.14 -8.20 2.49
C ARG A 32 3.48 -7.67 1.23
N ALA A 33 2.58 -6.72 1.41
CA ALA A 33 1.92 -5.98 0.35
C ALA A 33 2.40 -4.53 0.34
N GLU A 34 2.53 -3.98 -0.85
CA GLU A 34 2.76 -2.56 -1.08
C GLU A 34 1.40 -1.90 -1.28
N LEU A 35 1.01 -1.04 -0.34
CA LEU A 35 -0.25 -0.28 -0.38
C LEU A 35 0.03 1.09 -0.98
N THR A 36 -0.67 1.45 -2.04
CA THR A 36 -0.47 2.71 -2.77
C THR A 36 -1.76 3.51 -2.74
N SER A 37 -1.66 4.82 -2.51
CA SER A 37 -2.81 5.73 -2.54
C SER A 37 -3.56 5.64 -3.87
N ALA A 38 -4.89 5.56 -3.81
CA ALA A 38 -5.74 5.49 -5.00
C ALA A 38 -5.87 6.83 -5.78
N GLY A 39 -5.22 7.89 -5.27
CA GLY A 39 -5.19 9.21 -5.89
C GLY A 39 -5.90 10.27 -5.07
N ALA A 40 -5.82 11.51 -5.53
CA ALA A 40 -6.32 12.68 -4.80
C ALA A 40 -7.85 12.70 -4.60
N ASP A 41 -8.59 11.99 -5.46
CA ASP A 41 -10.06 11.94 -5.41
C ASP A 41 -10.59 10.84 -4.46
N TYR A 42 -9.71 10.02 -3.90
CA TYR A 42 -10.03 8.88 -3.04
C TYR A 42 -9.24 8.98 -1.74
N GLU A 43 -9.68 9.88 -0.87
CA GLU A 43 -9.03 10.13 0.42
C GLU A 43 -8.99 8.84 1.25
N ASP A 44 -7.81 8.54 1.79
CA ASP A 44 -7.54 7.41 2.67
C ASP A 44 -7.79 6.02 2.04
N GLU A 45 -8.10 5.96 0.74
CA GLU A 45 -8.20 4.73 -0.01
C GLU A 45 -6.84 4.32 -0.59
N PHE A 46 -6.63 3.01 -0.63
CA PHE A 46 -5.44 2.41 -1.21
C PHE A 46 -5.80 1.24 -2.12
N TYR A 47 -4.84 0.87 -2.95
CA TYR A 47 -4.83 -0.40 -3.64
C TYR A 47 -3.49 -1.10 -3.41
N VAL A 48 -3.49 -2.42 -3.48
CA VAL A 48 -2.27 -3.22 -3.47
C VAL A 48 -1.60 -3.11 -4.83
N SER A 49 -0.38 -2.59 -4.89
CA SER A 49 0.40 -2.42 -6.13
C SER A 49 1.37 -3.58 -6.38
N ALA A 50 1.90 -4.17 -5.32
CA ALA A 50 2.79 -5.33 -5.38
C ALA A 50 2.65 -6.21 -4.13
N ILE A 51 3.01 -7.49 -4.27
CA ILE A 51 3.09 -8.45 -3.16
C ILE A 51 4.45 -9.13 -3.21
N ARG A 52 5.08 -9.30 -2.04
CA ARG A 52 6.29 -10.11 -1.85
C ARG A 52 5.94 -11.24 -0.89
N LEU A 53 5.99 -12.48 -1.36
CA LEU A 53 5.83 -13.65 -0.50
C LEU A 53 7.17 -13.95 0.19
N ASP A 54 7.13 -14.48 1.41
CA ASP A 54 8.35 -14.80 2.17
C ASP A 54 9.22 -15.87 1.50
N GLY A 55 8.62 -16.68 0.60
CA GLY A 55 9.35 -17.58 -0.29
C GLY A 55 10.18 -16.89 -1.39
N GLY A 56 10.19 -15.55 -1.44
CA GLY A 56 10.98 -14.73 -2.37
C GLY A 56 10.27 -14.35 -3.67
N ALA A 57 9.07 -14.88 -3.92
CA ALA A 57 8.29 -14.52 -5.10
C ALA A 57 7.74 -13.09 -5.00
N ARG A 58 7.88 -12.30 -6.08
CA ARG A 58 7.27 -10.98 -6.22
C ARG A 58 6.14 -11.04 -7.25
N LEU A 59 4.94 -10.66 -6.83
CA LEU A 59 3.77 -10.54 -7.67
C LEU A 59 3.51 -9.05 -7.93
N SER A 60 3.21 -8.70 -9.17
CA SER A 60 2.88 -7.33 -9.57
C SER A 60 1.43 -7.25 -9.99
N ARG A 61 0.79 -6.10 -9.73
CA ARG A 61 -0.59 -5.88 -10.17
C ARG A 61 -0.72 -6.10 -11.68
N PRO A 62 -1.61 -7.00 -12.13
CA PRO A 62 -1.85 -7.22 -13.55
C PRO A 62 -2.33 -5.93 -14.22
N ASN A 63 -1.78 -5.61 -15.40
CA ASN A 63 -2.25 -4.49 -16.21
C ASN A 63 -3.35 -4.96 -17.18
N ALA A 64 -4.28 -4.06 -17.51
CA ALA A 64 -5.41 -4.36 -18.40
C ALA A 64 -4.98 -4.87 -19.80
N SER A 65 -3.76 -4.54 -20.23
CA SER A 65 -3.18 -4.95 -21.51
C SER A 65 -2.73 -6.41 -21.55
N ASN A 66 -2.53 -7.06 -20.39
CA ASN A 66 -1.94 -8.40 -20.29
C ASN A 66 -2.87 -9.34 -19.50
N ASN A 67 -4.13 -9.40 -19.93
CA ASN A 67 -5.21 -10.20 -19.34
C ASN A 67 -5.12 -11.72 -19.63
N ALA A 68 -4.01 -12.21 -20.18
CA ALA A 68 -3.79 -13.66 -20.24
C ALA A 68 -3.63 -14.17 -18.80
N GLY A 69 -4.63 -14.88 -18.29
CA GLY A 69 -4.73 -15.30 -16.88
C GLY A 69 -3.62 -16.25 -16.44
N SER A 70 -2.46 -15.71 -16.10
CA SER A 70 -1.37 -16.46 -15.47
C SER A 70 -1.74 -16.83 -14.04
N PHE A 71 -1.12 -17.90 -13.52
CA PHE A 71 -1.30 -18.30 -12.13
C PHE A 71 -0.90 -17.16 -11.16
N GLU A 72 0.20 -16.47 -11.45
CA GLU A 72 0.71 -15.35 -10.66
C GLU A 72 -0.28 -14.18 -10.64
N SER A 73 -0.92 -13.90 -11.79
CA SER A 73 -1.92 -12.84 -11.92
C SER A 73 -3.17 -13.15 -11.10
N GLU A 74 -3.62 -14.41 -11.12
CA GLU A 74 -4.76 -14.86 -10.31
C GLU A 74 -4.43 -14.88 -8.82
N LEU A 75 -3.23 -15.35 -8.46
CA LEU A 75 -2.75 -15.34 -7.08
C LEU A 75 -2.67 -13.91 -6.54
N PHE A 76 -2.12 -12.97 -7.33
CA PHE A 76 -2.13 -11.55 -6.98
C PHE A 76 -3.54 -11.05 -6.70
N ARG A 77 -4.48 -11.28 -7.64
CA ARG A 77 -5.87 -10.80 -7.51
C ARG A 77 -6.51 -11.31 -6.23
N ARG A 78 -6.38 -12.61 -5.92
CA ARG A 78 -6.99 -13.20 -4.72
C ARG A 78 -6.42 -12.61 -3.43
N ILE A 79 -5.11 -12.41 -3.35
CA ILE A 79 -4.47 -11.80 -2.18
C ILE A 79 -4.92 -10.34 -2.06
N ALA A 80 -4.83 -9.57 -3.15
CA ALA A 80 -5.24 -8.17 -3.18
C ALA A 80 -6.71 -8.00 -2.78
N THR A 81 -7.63 -8.84 -3.26
CA THR A 81 -9.04 -8.82 -2.85
C THR A 81 -9.23 -8.98 -1.35
N VAL A 82 -8.43 -9.81 -0.68
CA VAL A 82 -8.53 -9.95 0.78
C VAL A 82 -7.99 -8.71 1.49
N ILE A 83 -6.85 -8.17 1.05
CA ILE A 83 -6.21 -7.01 1.68
C ILE A 83 -6.98 -5.70 1.42
N GLU A 84 -7.64 -5.58 0.27
CA GLU A 84 -8.40 -4.38 -0.12
C GLU A 84 -9.85 -4.40 0.44
N ASP A 85 -10.34 -5.53 0.94
CA ASP A 85 -11.70 -5.66 1.48
C ASP A 85 -11.70 -5.46 3.01
N ASP A 86 -12.21 -4.30 3.45
CA ASP A 86 -12.38 -3.89 4.85
C ASP A 86 -13.32 -4.81 5.67
N ARG A 87 -14.06 -5.70 5.02
CA ARG A 87 -14.87 -6.71 5.70
C ARG A 87 -14.01 -7.86 6.22
N THR A 88 -12.83 -8.06 5.64
CA THR A 88 -11.88 -9.06 6.12
C THR A 88 -11.05 -8.52 7.28
N GLN A 89 -10.51 -9.40 8.12
CA GLN A 89 -9.61 -8.99 9.20
C GLN A 89 -8.32 -8.34 8.66
N ALA A 90 -7.75 -8.93 7.61
CA ALA A 90 -6.55 -8.39 6.97
C ALA A 90 -6.81 -7.00 6.38
N GLY A 91 -7.94 -6.80 5.71
CA GLY A 91 -8.29 -5.51 5.12
C GLY A 91 -8.52 -4.41 6.15
N ARG A 92 -9.14 -4.70 7.30
CA ARG A 92 -9.23 -3.70 8.40
C ARG A 92 -7.85 -3.30 8.91
N HIS A 93 -6.97 -4.27 9.16
CA HIS A 93 -5.62 -3.98 9.62
C HIS A 93 -4.82 -3.19 8.57
N ALA A 94 -4.97 -3.53 7.28
CA ALA A 94 -4.31 -2.81 6.20
C ALA A 94 -4.81 -1.36 6.10
N ALA A 95 -6.13 -1.14 6.22
CA ALA A 95 -6.72 0.20 6.22
C ALA A 95 -6.27 1.04 7.41
N GLU A 96 -6.31 0.49 8.63
CA GLU A 96 -5.84 1.17 9.84
C GLU A 96 -4.36 1.57 9.74
N LEU A 97 -3.51 0.66 9.24
CA LEU A 97 -2.10 0.93 9.01
C LEU A 97 -1.90 2.01 7.95
N PHE A 98 -2.64 1.94 6.84
CA PHE A 98 -2.50 2.88 5.74
C PHE A 98 -2.85 4.31 6.16
N VAL A 99 -3.98 4.50 6.85
CA VAL A 99 -4.40 5.81 7.39
C VAL A 99 -3.32 6.35 8.34
N SER A 100 -2.89 5.53 9.30
CA SER A 100 -1.87 5.94 10.27
C SER A 100 -0.56 6.35 9.60
N ALA A 101 -0.12 5.60 8.58
CA ALA A 101 1.11 5.89 7.86
C ALA A 101 0.98 7.13 6.97
N LEU A 102 -0.18 7.35 6.35
CA LEU A 102 -0.47 8.52 5.53
C LEU A 102 -0.51 9.80 6.38
N GLU A 103 -1.14 9.76 7.55
CA GLU A 103 -1.14 10.88 8.51
C GLU A 103 0.28 11.22 8.96
N GLN A 104 1.10 10.23 9.31
CA GLN A 104 2.51 10.43 9.68
C GLN A 104 3.33 11.03 8.53
N SER A 105 3.08 10.59 7.29
CA SER A 105 3.74 11.15 6.11
C SER A 105 3.38 12.63 5.92
N ARG A 106 2.10 12.98 6.07
CA ARG A 106 1.63 14.36 5.97
C ARG A 106 2.28 15.24 7.05
N GLU A 107 2.33 14.78 8.30
CA GLU A 107 2.96 15.50 9.40
C GLU A 107 4.47 15.74 9.17
N ALA A 108 5.19 14.70 8.72
CA ALA A 108 6.60 14.83 8.38
C ALA A 108 6.86 15.86 7.27
N ASP A 109 6.01 15.91 6.25
CA ASP A 109 6.10 16.92 5.18
C ASP A 109 5.86 18.34 5.71
N TYR A 110 4.87 18.53 6.59
CA TYR A 110 4.60 19.81 7.24
C TYR A 110 5.78 20.30 8.09
N ASP A 111 6.35 19.41 8.91
CA ASP A 111 7.51 19.72 9.75
C ASP A 111 8.74 20.12 8.93
N GLN A 112 9.01 19.39 7.85
CA GLN A 112 10.09 19.73 6.93
C GLN A 112 9.88 21.09 6.27
N ASN A 113 8.68 21.37 5.77
CA ASN A 113 8.39 22.66 5.13
C ASN A 113 8.55 23.83 6.12
N HIS A 114 8.06 23.68 7.34
CA HIS A 114 8.19 24.71 8.38
C HIS A 114 9.67 24.97 8.76
N LYS A 115 10.49 23.91 8.82
CA LYS A 115 11.94 24.04 9.04
C LYS A 115 12.62 24.81 7.91
N PHE A 116 12.36 24.45 6.65
CA PHE A 116 12.93 25.12 5.48
C PHE A 116 12.53 26.61 5.42
N GLU A 117 11.27 26.94 5.71
CA GLU A 117 10.80 28.33 5.77
C GLU A 117 11.51 29.14 6.86
N ARG A 118 11.74 28.52 8.03
CA ARG A 118 12.44 29.16 9.14
C ARG A 118 13.90 29.43 8.81
N GLU A 119 14.60 28.44 8.23
CA GLU A 119 15.98 28.59 7.78
C GLU A 119 16.10 29.69 6.72
N ARG A 120 15.21 29.69 5.72
CA ARG A 120 15.18 30.72 4.68
C ARG A 120 14.91 32.13 5.21
N LYS A 121 14.02 32.27 6.20
CA LYS A 121 13.78 33.55 6.89
C LYS A 121 15.00 34.00 7.71
N LEU A 122 15.71 33.06 8.34
CA LEU A 122 16.90 33.37 9.13
C LEU A 122 18.07 33.80 8.24
N GLU A 123 18.29 33.13 7.11
CA GLU A 123 19.31 33.49 6.12
C GLU A 123 19.08 34.89 5.53
N ALA A 124 17.81 35.23 5.23
CA ALA A 124 17.43 36.55 4.72
C ALA A 124 17.58 37.68 5.76
N LEU A 125 17.57 37.36 7.05
CA LEU A 125 17.76 38.32 8.15
C LEU A 125 19.24 38.49 8.54
N GLY A 126 20.09 37.52 8.23
CA GLY A 126 21.53 37.56 8.52
C GLY A 126 22.38 38.27 7.44
N THR A 127 21.76 38.84 6.41
CA THR A 127 22.43 39.51 5.28
C THR A 127 22.43 41.05 5.35
N TYR A 128 22.30 41.64 6.55
CA TYR A 128 22.45 43.07 6.81
C TYR A 128 23.57 43.36 7.80
#